data_AF-A0A4Q7FGU5-F1
#
_entry.id   AF-A0A4Q7FGU5-F1
#
_cell.length_a   1.000
_cell.length_b   1.000
_cell.length_c   1.000
_cell.angle_alpha   90.00
_cell.angle_beta   90.00
_cell.angle_gamma   90.00
#
_symmetry.space_group_name_H-M   'P 1'
#
loop_
_entity.id
_entity.type
_entity.pdbx_description
1 polymer ?
#
loop_
_entity_poly.entity_id
_entity_poly.type
_entity_poly.pdbx_seq_one_letter_code
_entity_poly.pdbx_strand_id
1 'polypeptide(L)'
;MALGQRDESLAATFRLTPVLNNLMGLLMNVPVVTPEMIRQRLEIAPDAKVAAHRLRKHLEPWQIKIQSRRNVGYWIEDEDKLRVRELIRQKMAGQMVTPEVVVDNELAAEGDDETAE
;
A
#
# COMPACT_ATOMS: atom_id res chain seq x y z
N MET A 1 13.67 3.38 -17.53
CA MET A 1 12.77 4.09 -16.59
C MET A 1 12.56 3.17 -15.41
N ALA A 2 12.95 3.62 -14.21
CA ALA A 2 13.49 2.77 -13.16
C ALA A 2 12.46 2.41 -12.07
N LEU A 3 12.46 1.12 -11.69
CA LEU A 3 11.71 0.57 -10.56
C LEU A 3 12.05 1.30 -9.25
N GLY A 4 11.06 1.95 -8.64
CA GLY A 4 11.19 2.65 -7.36
C GLY A 4 11.19 4.18 -7.43
N GLN A 5 10.68 4.77 -8.52
CA GLN A 5 10.38 6.20 -8.49
C GLN A 5 9.25 6.45 -7.47
N ARG A 6 9.53 7.32 -6.52
CA ARG A 6 8.51 7.93 -5.66
C ARG A 6 7.55 8.63 -6.59
N ASP A 7 6.49 7.95 -7.02
CA ASP A 7 5.44 8.56 -7.81
C ASP A 7 4.78 9.60 -6.91
N GLU A 8 5.17 10.86 -7.10
CA GLU A 8 4.57 12.00 -6.41
C GLU A 8 3.06 12.03 -6.66
N SER A 9 2.64 11.51 -7.81
CA SER A 9 1.25 11.31 -8.18
C SER A 9 0.53 10.28 -7.30
N LEU A 10 1.18 9.19 -6.90
CA LEU A 10 0.62 8.22 -5.95
C LEU A 10 0.51 8.84 -4.55
N ALA A 11 1.57 9.50 -4.09
CA ALA A 11 1.57 10.19 -2.79
C ALA A 11 0.49 11.28 -2.72
N ALA A 12 0.34 12.07 -3.79
CA ALA A 12 -0.69 13.11 -3.88
C ALA A 12 -2.10 12.53 -4.04
N THR A 13 -2.27 11.39 -4.72
CA THR A 13 -3.57 10.74 -4.92
C THR A 13 -4.09 10.13 -3.63
N PHE A 14 -3.26 9.33 -2.98
CA PHE A 14 -3.66 8.48 -1.86
C PHE A 14 -3.22 9.03 -0.48
N ARG A 15 -2.60 10.21 -0.44
CA ARG A 15 -2.01 10.83 0.77
C ARG A 15 -1.15 9.83 1.57
N LEU A 16 -0.34 9.06 0.85
CA LEU A 16 0.51 8.03 1.46
C LEU A 16 1.75 8.65 2.07
N THR A 17 2.18 8.11 3.21
CA THR A 17 3.51 8.37 3.75
C THR A 17 4.59 7.88 2.77
N PRO A 18 5.81 8.44 2.77
CA PRO A 18 6.86 8.08 1.81
C PRO A 18 7.17 6.57 1.79
N VAL A 19 7.07 5.92 2.95
CA VAL A 19 7.21 4.47 3.12
C VAL A 19 6.11 3.72 2.37
N LEU A 20 4.84 4.06 2.59
CA LEU A 20 3.71 3.42 1.90
C LEU A 20 3.70 3.72 0.40
N ASN A 21 4.14 4.91 0.00
CA ASN A 21 4.26 5.28 -1.42
C ASN A 21 5.28 4.39 -2.14
N ASN A 22 6.43 4.14 -1.51
CA ASN A 22 7.44 3.23 -2.06
C ASN A 22 6.91 1.79 -2.15
N LEU A 23 6.20 1.31 -1.12
CA LEU A 23 5.57 -0.01 -1.13
C LEU A 23 4.55 -0.13 -2.28
N MET A 24 3.71 0.89 -2.47
CA MET A 24 2.70 0.92 -3.52
C MET A 24 3.36 0.93 -4.92
N GLY A 25 4.38 1.78 -5.12
CA GLY A 25 5.14 1.80 -6.36
C GLY A 25 5.84 0.47 -6.65
N LEU A 26 6.26 -0.27 -5.61
CA LEU A 26 6.82 -1.61 -5.74
C LEU A 26 5.75 -2.62 -6.20
N LEU A 27 4.57 -2.61 -5.58
CA LEU A 27 3.45 -3.49 -5.95
C LEU A 27 2.90 -3.23 -7.36
N MET A 28 3.02 -1.98 -7.85
CA MET A 28 2.65 -1.64 -9.22
C MET A 28 3.69 -2.10 -10.24
N ASN A 29 4.99 -2.00 -9.92
CA ASN A 29 6.07 -2.39 -10.83
C ASN A 29 6.41 -3.88 -10.80
N VAL A 30 6.19 -4.55 -9.67
CA VAL A 30 6.55 -5.94 -9.47
C VAL A 30 5.26 -6.77 -9.36
N PRO A 31 5.14 -7.91 -10.06
CA PRO A 31 3.96 -8.76 -9.98
C PRO A 31 3.75 -9.35 -8.59
N VAL A 32 4.84 -9.68 -7.87
CA VAL A 32 4.80 -10.22 -6.52
C VAL A 32 5.92 -9.59 -5.69
N VAL A 33 5.56 -9.10 -4.51
CA VAL A 33 6.46 -8.44 -3.56
C VAL A 33 6.63 -9.34 -2.34
N THR A 34 7.84 -9.77 -2.06
CA THR A 34 8.12 -10.59 -0.86
C THR A 34 8.39 -9.72 0.37
N PRO A 35 8.17 -10.23 1.60
CA PRO A 35 8.52 -9.49 2.82
C PRO A 35 10.00 -9.11 2.89
N GLU A 36 10.90 -9.89 2.28
CA GLU A 36 12.32 -9.55 2.17
C GLU A 36 12.55 -8.33 1.27
N MET A 37 11.88 -8.26 0.11
CA MET A 37 11.95 -7.07 -0.76
C MET A 37 11.41 -5.82 -0.06
N ILE A 38 10.34 -5.96 0.72
CA ILE A 38 9.78 -4.89 1.55
C ILE A 38 10.84 -4.43 2.55
N ARG A 39 11.45 -5.34 3.31
CA ARG A 39 12.50 -5.00 4.29
C ARG A 39 13.70 -4.32 3.65
N GLN A 40 14.20 -4.85 2.54
CA GLN A 40 15.33 -4.28 1.80
C GLN A 40 15.04 -2.89 1.24
N ARG A 41 13.81 -2.61 0.82
CA ARG A 41 13.44 -1.32 0.20
C ARG A 41 12.93 -0.28 1.18
N LEU A 42 12.37 -0.71 2.30
CA LEU A 42 11.70 0.19 3.23
C LEU A 42 12.54 0.57 4.42
N GLU A 43 13.68 -0.11 4.70
CA GLU A 43 14.75 0.13 5.70
C GLU A 43 14.33 0.49 7.15
N ILE A 44 13.07 0.83 7.38
CA ILE A 44 12.51 1.56 8.52
C ILE A 44 11.28 0.82 9.07
N ALA A 45 10.70 -0.13 8.32
CA ALA A 45 9.59 -0.94 8.78
C ALA A 45 10.12 -2.22 9.46
N PRO A 46 10.00 -2.38 10.80
CA PRO A 46 10.39 -3.62 11.47
C PRO A 46 9.58 -4.82 10.95
N ASP A 47 8.34 -4.56 10.52
CA ASP A 47 7.40 -5.57 10.06
C ASP A 47 6.78 -5.28 8.70
N ALA A 48 7.10 -6.13 7.72
CA ALA A 48 6.49 -6.11 6.39
C ALA A 48 4.96 -6.29 6.44
N LYS A 49 4.47 -7.07 7.41
CA LYS A 49 3.03 -7.24 7.65
C LYS A 49 2.35 -5.94 8.04
N VAL A 50 2.95 -5.15 8.93
CA VAL A 50 2.37 -3.88 9.38
C VAL A 50 2.34 -2.87 8.25
N ALA A 51 3.40 -2.79 7.44
CA ALA A 51 3.44 -1.93 6.26
C ALA A 51 2.35 -2.30 5.23
N ALA A 52 2.20 -3.60 4.93
CA ALA A 52 1.16 -4.09 4.03
C ALA A 52 -0.25 -3.86 4.59
N HIS A 53 -0.45 -4.06 5.89
CA HIS A 53 -1.73 -3.83 6.57
C HIS A 53 -2.11 -2.35 6.57
N ARG A 54 -1.15 -1.45 6.88
CA ARG A 54 -1.35 0.00 6.76
C ARG A 54 -1.68 0.41 5.33
N LEU A 55 -0.96 -0.13 4.34
CA LEU A 55 -1.26 0.16 2.94
C LEU A 55 -2.67 -0.30 2.56
N ARG A 56 -3.08 -1.50 3.00
CA ARG A 56 -4.44 -2.01 2.78
C ARG A 56 -5.48 -1.04 3.36
N LYS A 57 -5.30 -0.56 4.59
CA LYS A 57 -6.23 0.40 5.22
C LYS A 57 -6.32 1.73 4.46
N HIS A 58 -5.21 2.21 3.89
CA HIS A 58 -5.21 3.41 3.05
C HIS A 58 -5.88 3.21 1.68
N LEU A 59 -5.87 1.98 1.17
CA LEU A 59 -6.40 1.60 -0.14
C LEU A 59 -7.84 1.06 -0.11
N GLU A 60 -8.31 0.66 1.07
CA GLU A 60 -9.67 0.22 1.34
C GLU A 60 -10.75 1.21 0.87
N PRO A 61 -10.67 2.54 1.12
CA PRO A 61 -11.67 3.49 0.64
C PRO A 61 -11.63 3.71 -0.89
N TRP A 62 -10.67 3.10 -1.56
CA TRP A 62 -10.57 3.08 -3.03
C TRP A 62 -10.96 1.72 -3.60
N GLN A 63 -11.45 0.81 -2.75
CA GLN A 63 -11.81 -0.57 -3.08
C GLN A 63 -10.66 -1.36 -3.73
N ILE A 64 -9.40 -1.00 -3.41
CA ILE A 64 -8.21 -1.67 -3.95
C ILE A 64 -7.78 -2.78 -2.99
N LYS A 65 -7.74 -4.02 -3.48
CA LYS A 65 -7.35 -5.18 -2.66
C LYS A 65 -5.90 -5.56 -2.87
N ILE A 66 -5.14 -5.58 -1.78
CA ILE A 66 -3.81 -6.19 -1.74
C ILE A 66 -3.97 -7.65 -1.33
N GLN A 67 -3.62 -8.56 -2.23
CA GLN A 67 -3.57 -9.99 -1.96
C GLN A 67 -2.29 -10.34 -1.21
N SER A 68 -2.38 -11.28 -0.27
CA SER A 68 -1.23 -11.77 0.48
C SER A 68 -1.32 -13.29 0.65
N ARG A 69 -0.19 -13.97 0.45
CA ARG A 69 -0.11 -15.42 0.64
C ARG A 69 1.23 -15.84 1.22
N ARG A 70 1.17 -16.74 2.20
CA ARG A 70 2.35 -17.32 2.87
C ARG A 70 3.22 -18.03 1.82
N ASN A 71 4.54 -17.77 1.84
CA ASN A 71 5.54 -18.25 0.87
C ASN A 71 5.48 -17.68 -0.55
N VAL A 72 4.50 -16.82 -0.88
CA VAL A 72 4.45 -16.13 -2.19
C VAL A 72 4.79 -14.66 -2.01
N GLY A 73 4.16 -14.00 -1.04
CA GLY A 73 4.33 -12.56 -0.79
C GLY A 73 3.02 -11.81 -0.92
N TYR A 74 3.12 -10.57 -1.40
CA TYR A 74 2.05 -9.61 -1.54
C TYR A 74 1.94 -9.20 -3.00
N TRP A 75 0.73 -9.10 -3.54
CA TRP A 75 0.50 -8.61 -4.90
C TRP A 75 -0.83 -7.87 -5.01
N ILE A 76 -0.98 -7.15 -6.10
CA ILE A 76 -2.23 -6.49 -6.47
C ILE A 76 -2.67 -7.13 -7.78
N GLU A 77 -3.96 -7.45 -7.90
CA GLU A 77 -4.49 -8.03 -9.13
C GLU A 77 -4.52 -6.98 -10.25
N ASP A 78 -4.53 -7.45 -11.50
CA ASP A 78 -4.43 -6.55 -12.66
C ASP A 78 -5.63 -5.59 -12.73
N GLU A 79 -6.82 -6.04 -12.34
CA GLU A 79 -8.03 -5.21 -12.23
C GLU A 79 -7.86 -4.04 -11.25
N ASP A 80 -7.29 -4.32 -10.07
CA ASP A 80 -7.00 -3.30 -9.07
C ASP A 80 -5.87 -2.35 -9.52
N LYS A 81 -4.86 -2.86 -10.23
CA LYS A 81 -3.80 -2.04 -10.83
C LYS A 81 -4.35 -1.06 -11.87
N LEU A 82 -5.30 -1.52 -12.69
CA LEU A 82 -5.98 -0.67 -13.66
C LEU A 82 -6.75 0.45 -12.96
N ARG A 83 -7.50 0.14 -11.90
CA ARG A 83 -8.19 1.16 -11.08
C ARG A 83 -7.24 2.20 -10.53
N VAL A 84 -6.11 1.79 -9.95
CA VAL A 84 -5.09 2.72 -9.45
C VAL A 84 -4.62 3.66 -10.56
N ARG A 85 -4.31 3.13 -11.75
CA ARG A 85 -3.86 3.93 -12.89
C ARG A 85 -4.92 4.92 -13.36
N GLU A 86 -6.19 4.51 -13.37
CA GLU A 86 -7.30 5.39 -13.73
C GLU A 86 -7.48 6.53 -12.72
N LEU A 87 -7.38 6.24 -11.41
CA LEU A 87 -7.47 7.25 -10.37
C LEU A 87 -6.35 8.30 -10.48
N ILE A 88 -5.11 7.85 -10.75
CA ILE A 88 -3.98 8.76 -10.99
C ILE A 88 -4.24 9.60 -12.23
N ARG A 89 -4.73 8.99 -13.32
CA ARG A 89 -5.03 9.68 -14.58
C ARG A 89 -6.10 10.75 -14.41
N GLN A 90 -7.19 10.44 -13.69
CA GLN A 90 -8.27 11.39 -13.41
C GLN A 90 -7.75 12.56 -12.57
N LYS A 91 -6.91 12.29 -11.56
CA LYS A 91 -6.32 13.34 -10.73
C LYS A 91 -5.34 14.24 -11.49
N MET A 92 -4.52 13.66 -12.36
CA MET A 92 -3.64 14.43 -13.27
C MET A 92 -4.44 15.26 -14.27
N ALA A 93 -5.62 14.79 -14.69
CA ALA A 93 -6.53 15.54 -15.55
C ALA A 93 -7.26 16.70 -14.81
N GLY A 94 -6.94 16.95 -13.54
CA GLY A 94 -7.54 18.01 -12.73
C GLY A 94 -8.91 17.64 -12.13
N GLN A 95 -9.33 16.38 -12.23
CA GLN A 95 -10.57 15.90 -11.66
C GLN A 95 -10.39 15.63 -10.16
N MET A 96 -11.30 16.12 -9.32
CA MET A 96 -11.28 15.85 -7.88
C MET A 96 -11.63 14.39 -7.64
N VAL A 97 -10.61 13.56 -7.51
CA VAL A 97 -10.79 12.15 -7.14
C VAL A 97 -10.85 12.06 -5.63
N THR A 98 -12.06 11.93 -5.10
CA THR A 98 -12.31 11.70 -3.67
C THR A 98 -12.52 10.21 -3.43
N PRO A 99 -11.91 9.62 -2.40
CA PRO A 99 -12.24 8.25 -2.01
C PRO A 99 -13.72 8.14 -1.64
N GLU A 100 -14.36 7.02 -1.96
CA GLU A 100 -15.61 6.66 -1.32
C GLU A 100 -15.28 6.38 0.15
N VAL A 101 -15.73 7.26 1.04
CA VAL A 101 -15.41 7.18 2.46
C VAL A 101 -16.13 5.98 3.07
N VAL A 102 -15.49 4.82 3.11
CA VAL A 102 -15.81 3.79 4.10
C VAL A 102 -15.20 4.22 5.43
N VAL A 103 -16.07 4.73 6.31
CA VAL A 103 -15.74 5.12 7.67
C VAL A 103 -15.59 3.85 8.49
N ASP A 104 -14.48 3.12 8.35
CA ASP A 104 -14.19 2.02 9.27
C ASP A 104 -13.65 2.58 10.58
N ASN A 105 -14.62 2.95 11.41
CA ASN A 105 -14.54 3.18 12.84
C ASN A 105 -14.24 1.84 13.55
N GLU A 106 -13.01 1.34 13.41
CA GLU A 106 -12.48 0.28 14.29
C GLU A 106 -11.24 0.77 15.04
N LEU A 107 -11.57 1.14 16.27
CA LEU A 107 -10.75 1.25 17.47
C LEU A 107 -10.21 -0.15 17.86
N ALA A 108 -9.01 -0.18 18.43
CA ALA A 108 -8.47 -1.15 19.40
C ALA A 108 -8.05 -2.58 18.96
N ALA A 109 -6.84 -2.95 19.41
CA ALA A 109 -6.43 -4.23 20.03
C ALA A 109 -4.92 -4.41 19.78
N GLU A 110 -4.07 -4.01 20.72
CA GLU A 110 -3.47 -4.89 21.73
C GLU A 110 -2.35 -5.78 21.17
N GLY A 111 -1.21 -5.69 21.84
CA GLY A 111 0.02 -6.42 21.56
C GLY A 111 0.88 -6.35 22.80
N ASP A 112 0.35 -6.88 23.89
CA ASP A 112 1.10 -7.40 25.03
C ASP A 112 2.33 -8.17 24.53
N ASP A 113 3.52 -7.75 24.94
CA ASP A 113 4.67 -8.66 25.02
C ASP A 113 5.16 -8.59 26.47
N GLU A 114 4.52 -9.43 27.28
CA GLU A 114 5.01 -9.90 28.57
C GLU A 114 6.24 -10.78 28.30
N THR A 115 7.42 -10.20 28.34
CA THR A 115 8.66 -10.98 28.48
C THR A 115 8.98 -11.07 29.97
N ALA A 116 8.54 -12.16 30.61
CA ALA A 116 9.01 -12.59 31.92
C ALA A 116 9.93 -13.80 31.73
N GLU A 117 11.22 -13.62 32.04
CA GLU A 117 12.19 -14.67 32.35
C GLU A 117 12.50 -14.65 33.85
#